data_AF-A0A520DZ80-F1
#
_entry.id   AF-A0A520DZ80-F1
#
_cell.length_a   1.000
_cell.length_b   1.000
_cell.length_c   1.000
_cell.angle_alpha   90.00
_cell.angle_beta   90.00
_cell.angle_gamma   90.00
#
_symmetry.space_group_name_H-M   'P 1'
#
loop_
_entity.id
_entity.type
_entity.pdbx_description
1 polymer ?
#
loop_
_entity_poly.entity_id
_entity_poly.type
_entity_poly.pdbx_seq_one_letter_code
_entity_poly.pdbx_strand_id
1 'polypeptide(L)'
;GGAQLVVNGSPIFCRGGTWTPLDPVRLWSSEQDLRAALVQLQSAGVNMVRVVGTLVYEQAEFWSLCAELGIMVWQDVMLGTVDPPTDEVYTAAVTGELHAFADIVCANPALMVVSGGSETQQQPTMLGLAAEDQRMDMLDTIVPDFLADRLPDVAYVTSSPSSSTGELHTHVGDGIAHYFGVGGYLRPLSDIRTAGVRFAAECLAFSVPPERAQVDRFFGSAAVAGHHPEWKSAVPRDRGSSWDFEDVRDHYVRTVFGVDPHLIRREDAELYLDYGRAVIVEAFEEAFGRWRRASSGCAGALVLTLRDTVPGAGWGITDATGAPKAPFYALARAGAPTAVLLCDNGLDG
;
A
#
# COMPACT_ATOMS: atom_id res chain seq x y z
N GLY A 1 -3.43 -21.07 -5.37
CA GLY A 1 -3.91 -19.74 -4.95
C GLY A 1 -2.83 -18.69 -5.04
N GLY A 2 -2.35 -18.32 -6.23
CA GLY A 2 -1.48 -17.16 -6.39
C GLY A 2 -2.11 -16.18 -7.38
N ALA A 3 -2.04 -14.88 -7.10
CA ALA A 3 -2.50 -13.83 -7.99
C ALA A 3 -1.30 -13.24 -8.74
N GLN A 4 -1.16 -13.56 -10.03
CA GLN A 4 -0.09 -13.05 -10.87
C GLN A 4 -0.69 -12.26 -12.04
N LEU A 5 -0.23 -11.02 -12.23
CA LEU A 5 -0.60 -10.24 -13.40
C LEU A 5 0.29 -10.62 -14.60
N VAL A 6 -0.34 -10.88 -15.74
CA VAL A 6 0.34 -11.23 -16.99
C VAL A 6 -0.03 -10.18 -18.04
N VAL A 7 0.95 -9.42 -18.50
CA VAL A 7 0.76 -8.37 -19.51
C VAL A 7 1.48 -8.80 -20.79
N ASN A 8 0.74 -8.89 -21.90
CA ASN A 8 1.28 -9.33 -23.20
C ASN A 8 2.06 -10.66 -23.12
N GLY A 9 1.53 -11.62 -22.34
CA GLY A 9 2.15 -12.94 -22.12
C GLY A 9 3.36 -12.94 -21.17
N SER A 10 3.74 -11.80 -20.60
CA SER A 10 4.85 -11.68 -19.65
C SER A 10 4.33 -11.54 -18.22
N PRO A 11 4.74 -12.41 -17.28
CA PRO A 11 4.40 -12.23 -15.88
C PRO A 11 5.12 -11.00 -15.31
N ILE A 12 4.35 -10.10 -14.68
CA ILE A 12 4.87 -8.86 -14.11
C ILE A 12 4.90 -8.98 -12.60
N PHE A 13 6.05 -8.68 -11.99
CA PHE A 13 6.11 -8.43 -10.55
C PHE A 13 5.59 -7.01 -10.27
N CYS A 14 4.41 -6.90 -9.66
CA CYS A 14 3.80 -5.61 -9.34
C CYS A 14 4.52 -4.98 -8.14
N ARG A 15 4.91 -3.72 -8.26
CA ARG A 15 5.65 -2.97 -7.25
C ARG A 15 5.16 -1.55 -7.20
N GLY A 16 4.83 -1.10 -5.99
CA GLY A 16 4.35 0.25 -5.78
C GLY A 16 3.67 0.40 -4.45
N GLY A 17 2.50 1.02 -4.42
CA GLY A 17 1.78 1.28 -3.20
C GLY A 17 0.40 1.87 -3.43
N THR A 18 -0.29 2.13 -2.33
CA THR A 18 -1.58 2.78 -2.36
C THR A 18 -1.42 4.26 -2.72
N TRP A 19 -2.19 4.71 -3.70
CA TRP A 19 -2.24 6.09 -4.15
C TRP A 19 -3.02 6.94 -3.16
N THR A 20 -2.64 8.19 -3.02
CA THR A 20 -3.38 9.19 -2.25
C THR A 20 -3.46 10.46 -3.10
N PRO A 21 -4.66 11.06 -3.28
CA PRO A 21 -4.80 12.33 -3.99
C PRO A 21 -3.82 13.36 -3.46
N LEU A 22 -3.17 14.09 -4.37
CA LEU A 22 -2.12 15.05 -3.99
C LEU A 22 -2.66 16.22 -3.16
N ASP A 23 -3.94 16.55 -3.35
CA ASP A 23 -4.70 17.48 -2.51
C ASP A 23 -5.90 16.74 -1.90
N PRO A 24 -5.84 16.32 -0.63
CA PRO A 24 -6.91 15.55 0.01
C PRO A 24 -8.15 16.40 0.36
N VAL A 25 -8.09 17.72 0.13
CA VAL A 25 -9.23 18.64 0.36
C VAL A 25 -9.97 18.91 -0.94
N ARG A 26 -9.23 19.20 -2.02
CA ARG A 26 -9.81 19.50 -3.33
C ARG A 26 -10.14 18.25 -4.13
N LEU A 27 -9.44 17.14 -3.85
CA LEU A 27 -9.56 15.87 -4.60
C LEU A 27 -9.35 16.06 -6.11
N TRP A 28 -8.53 17.04 -6.45
CA TRP A 28 -8.18 17.43 -7.81
C TRP A 28 -6.78 18.02 -7.78
N SER A 29 -6.01 17.83 -8.85
CA SER A 29 -4.66 18.35 -8.98
C SER A 29 -4.35 18.69 -10.44
N SER A 30 -3.47 19.66 -10.66
CA SER A 30 -3.08 20.00 -12.03
C SER A 30 -2.39 18.81 -12.72
N GLU A 31 -2.52 18.70 -14.03
CA GLU A 31 -1.79 17.69 -14.81
C GLU A 31 -0.27 17.76 -14.56
N GLN A 32 0.27 18.97 -14.39
CA GLN A 32 1.68 19.18 -14.08
C GLN A 32 2.08 18.55 -12.74
N ASP A 33 1.28 18.75 -11.69
CA ASP A 33 1.56 18.19 -10.36
C ASP A 33 1.41 16.67 -10.36
N LEU A 34 0.36 16.15 -11.02
CA LEU A 34 0.17 14.71 -11.23
C LEU A 34 1.35 14.09 -11.96
N ARG A 35 1.78 14.70 -13.08
CA ARG A 35 2.91 14.21 -13.86
C ARG A 35 4.19 14.21 -13.02
N ALA A 36 4.44 15.28 -12.27
CA ALA A 36 5.62 15.35 -11.40
C ALA A 36 5.61 14.23 -10.35
N ALA A 37 4.46 13.99 -9.69
CA ALA A 37 4.32 12.91 -8.71
C ALA A 37 4.48 11.51 -9.35
N LEU A 38 3.83 11.25 -10.48
CA LEU A 38 3.90 9.95 -11.16
C LEU A 38 5.29 9.66 -11.73
N VAL A 39 5.98 10.66 -12.31
CA VAL A 39 7.39 10.52 -12.74
C VAL A 39 8.30 10.24 -11.55
N GLN A 40 8.08 10.91 -10.43
CA GLN A 40 8.84 10.65 -9.21
C GLN A 40 8.62 9.21 -8.73
N LEU A 41 7.39 8.72 -8.68
CA LEU A 41 7.08 7.33 -8.31
C LEU A 41 7.70 6.33 -9.29
N GLN A 42 7.64 6.60 -10.60
CA GLN A 42 8.31 5.78 -11.62
C GLN A 42 9.82 5.69 -11.34
N SER A 43 10.45 6.81 -10.96
CA SER A 43 11.88 6.82 -10.57
C SER A 43 12.17 6.04 -9.28
N ALA A 44 11.16 5.85 -8.43
CA ALA A 44 11.21 4.96 -7.26
C ALA A 44 11.06 3.47 -7.64
N GLY A 45 10.96 3.15 -8.93
CA GLY A 45 10.72 1.80 -9.42
C GLY A 45 9.25 1.39 -9.38
N VAL A 46 8.31 2.28 -9.07
CA VAL A 46 6.87 1.96 -9.09
C VAL A 46 6.43 1.62 -10.52
N ASN A 47 5.75 0.49 -10.69
CA ASN A 47 5.09 0.11 -11.94
C ASN A 47 3.59 -0.13 -11.77
N MET A 48 3.08 -0.09 -10.54
CA MET A 48 1.67 -0.20 -10.23
C MET A 48 1.27 0.72 -9.08
N VAL A 49 0.16 1.43 -9.20
CA VAL A 49 -0.47 2.18 -8.11
C VAL A 49 -1.86 1.59 -7.83
N ARG A 50 -2.27 1.57 -6.56
CA ARG A 50 -3.60 1.13 -6.15
C ARG A 50 -4.42 2.30 -5.63
N VAL A 51 -5.54 2.62 -6.29
CA VAL A 51 -6.52 3.59 -5.79
C VAL A 51 -7.49 2.83 -4.89
N VAL A 52 -7.37 3.04 -3.57
CA VAL A 52 -8.13 2.30 -2.56
C VAL A 52 -9.58 2.79 -2.47
N GLY A 53 -10.49 1.89 -2.11
CA GLY A 53 -11.95 2.11 -2.11
C GLY A 53 -12.43 3.05 -1.01
N THR A 54 -11.54 3.47 -0.11
CA THR A 54 -11.81 4.46 0.94
C THR A 54 -11.48 5.90 0.53
N LEU A 55 -11.07 6.10 -0.74
CA LEU A 55 -10.76 7.40 -1.32
C LEU A 55 -11.80 7.77 -2.39
N VAL A 56 -11.34 8.28 -3.55
CA VAL A 56 -12.18 8.67 -4.68
C VAL A 56 -11.54 8.21 -5.98
N TYR A 57 -12.33 8.05 -7.05
CA TYR A 57 -11.76 7.84 -8.38
C TYR A 57 -10.96 9.06 -8.80
N GLU A 58 -9.82 8.80 -9.42
CA GLU A 58 -8.96 9.84 -9.95
C GLU A 58 -9.48 10.41 -11.28
N GLN A 59 -9.05 11.63 -11.58
CA GLN A 59 -9.41 12.38 -12.77
C GLN A 59 -8.81 11.80 -14.07
N ALA A 60 -9.36 12.17 -15.23
CA ALA A 60 -8.95 11.63 -16.53
C ALA A 60 -7.45 11.87 -16.86
N GLU A 61 -6.88 12.97 -16.38
CA GLU A 61 -5.48 13.32 -16.51
C GLU A 61 -4.58 12.31 -15.81
N PHE A 62 -4.95 11.83 -14.62
CA PHE A 62 -4.21 10.78 -13.91
C PHE A 62 -4.13 9.50 -14.75
N TRP A 63 -5.28 9.06 -15.28
CA TRP A 63 -5.35 7.86 -16.12
C TRP A 63 -4.52 7.99 -17.41
N SER A 64 -4.58 9.16 -18.05
CA SER A 64 -3.80 9.44 -19.27
C SER A 64 -2.30 9.42 -18.99
N LEU A 65 -1.87 10.02 -17.87
CA LEU A 65 -0.47 10.04 -17.44
C LEU A 65 0.04 8.65 -17.04
N CYS A 66 -0.75 7.86 -16.32
CA CYS A 66 -0.40 6.48 -15.97
C CYS A 66 -0.17 5.65 -17.24
N ALA A 67 -1.05 5.77 -18.25
CA ALA A 67 -0.89 5.10 -19.53
C ALA A 67 0.38 5.54 -20.27
N GLU A 68 0.66 6.85 -20.32
CA GLU A 68 1.85 7.40 -20.96
C GLU A 68 3.15 6.94 -20.28
N LEU A 69 3.15 6.90 -18.95
CA LEU A 69 4.32 6.55 -18.13
C LEU A 69 4.49 5.03 -17.95
N GLY A 70 3.55 4.21 -18.43
CA GLY A 70 3.57 2.76 -18.24
C GLY A 70 3.39 2.34 -16.77
N ILE A 71 2.61 3.12 -16.01
CA ILE A 71 2.23 2.80 -14.63
C ILE A 71 0.86 2.12 -14.68
N MET A 72 0.80 0.87 -14.24
CA MET A 72 -0.43 0.11 -14.12
C MET A 72 -1.27 0.64 -12.94
N VAL A 73 -2.58 0.55 -13.06
CA VAL A 73 -3.52 0.96 -12.02
C VAL A 73 -4.38 -0.21 -11.60
N TRP A 74 -4.40 -0.44 -10.30
CA TRP A 74 -5.41 -1.21 -9.60
C TRP A 74 -6.44 -0.24 -9.05
N GLN A 75 -7.71 -0.40 -9.42
CA GLN A 75 -8.82 0.43 -8.95
C GLN A 75 -9.76 -0.37 -8.07
N ASP A 76 -9.90 0.01 -6.81
CA ASP A 76 -11.01 -0.50 -6.01
C ASP A 76 -12.31 0.22 -6.43
N VAL A 77 -13.45 -0.48 -6.46
CA VAL A 77 -14.75 0.20 -6.33
C VAL A 77 -14.76 0.92 -4.98
N MET A 78 -15.42 2.09 -4.87
CA MET A 78 -15.41 2.92 -3.66
C MET A 78 -16.24 2.34 -2.49
N LEU A 79 -16.00 1.08 -2.19
CA LEU A 79 -16.51 0.32 -1.06
C LEU A 79 -15.37 0.08 -0.07
N GLY A 80 -15.68 0.22 1.22
CA GLY A 80 -14.73 0.09 2.32
C GLY A 80 -15.00 -1.11 3.21
N THR A 81 -14.51 -1.04 4.45
CA THR A 81 -14.45 -2.12 5.46
C THR A 81 -15.80 -2.57 6.02
N VAL A 82 -16.92 -2.17 5.42
CA VAL A 82 -18.27 -2.50 5.87
C VAL A 82 -19.07 -3.10 4.72
N ASP A 83 -19.94 -4.05 5.06
CA ASP A 83 -20.82 -4.69 4.09
C ASP A 83 -21.68 -3.63 3.38
N PRO A 84 -21.69 -3.59 2.04
CA PRO A 84 -22.53 -2.66 1.30
C PRO A 84 -24.01 -2.97 1.53
N PRO A 85 -24.88 -1.95 1.68
CA PRO A 85 -26.32 -2.14 1.65
C PRO A 85 -26.79 -2.86 0.38
N THR A 86 -27.84 -3.67 0.50
CA THR A 86 -28.35 -4.51 -0.59
C THR A 86 -29.64 -3.98 -1.23
N ASP A 87 -30.10 -2.79 -0.84
CA ASP A 87 -31.30 -2.21 -1.42
C ASP A 87 -31.06 -1.69 -2.85
N GLU A 88 -32.14 -1.61 -3.63
CA GLU A 88 -32.10 -1.21 -5.04
C GLU A 88 -31.58 0.22 -5.22
N VAL A 89 -31.82 1.12 -4.26
CA VAL A 89 -31.38 2.52 -4.35
C VAL A 89 -29.87 2.60 -4.22
N TYR A 90 -29.30 1.89 -3.25
CA TYR A 90 -27.84 1.80 -3.10
C TYR A 90 -27.18 1.12 -4.30
N THR A 91 -27.76 0.01 -4.77
CA THR A 91 -27.25 -0.71 -5.94
C THR A 91 -27.25 0.16 -7.19
N ALA A 92 -28.32 0.92 -7.43
CA ALA A 92 -28.40 1.86 -8.54
C ALA A 92 -27.37 3.00 -8.41
N ALA A 93 -27.10 3.47 -7.18
CA ALA A 93 -26.08 4.49 -6.94
C ALA A 93 -24.67 3.99 -7.28
N VAL A 94 -24.29 2.81 -6.79
CA VAL A 94 -22.99 2.18 -7.11
C VAL A 94 -22.87 1.92 -8.60
N THR A 95 -23.92 1.39 -9.24
CA THR A 95 -23.90 1.13 -10.69
C THR A 95 -23.75 2.44 -11.50
N GLY A 96 -24.42 3.52 -11.07
CA GLY A 96 -24.26 4.85 -11.68
C GLY A 96 -22.83 5.39 -11.56
N GLU A 97 -22.19 5.17 -10.42
CA GLU A 97 -20.79 5.51 -10.17
C GLU A 97 -19.84 4.70 -11.08
N LEU A 98 -20.07 3.40 -11.22
CA LEU A 98 -19.32 2.52 -12.11
C LEU A 98 -19.43 2.97 -13.58
N HIS A 99 -20.61 3.41 -14.02
CA HIS A 99 -20.77 3.99 -15.36
C HIS A 99 -19.91 5.24 -15.55
N ALA A 100 -19.93 6.17 -14.60
CA ALA A 100 -19.12 7.39 -14.66
C ALA A 100 -17.61 7.07 -14.66
N PHE A 101 -17.19 6.10 -13.84
CA PHE A 101 -15.83 5.59 -13.84
C PHE A 101 -15.44 4.99 -15.20
N ALA A 102 -16.29 4.11 -15.76
CA ALA A 102 -16.05 3.47 -17.05
C ALA A 102 -15.92 4.49 -18.19
N ASP A 103 -16.69 5.57 -18.17
CA ASP A 103 -16.59 6.64 -19.18
C ASP A 103 -15.22 7.36 -19.17
N ILE A 104 -14.53 7.38 -18.02
CA ILE A 104 -13.17 7.95 -17.89
C ILE A 104 -12.10 6.96 -18.38
N VAL A 105 -12.24 5.69 -18.03
CA VAL A 105 -11.16 4.69 -18.18
C VAL A 105 -11.32 3.75 -19.38
N CYS A 106 -12.45 3.80 -20.08
CA CYS A 106 -12.69 2.93 -21.23
C CYS A 106 -11.55 3.03 -22.25
N ALA A 107 -10.98 1.89 -22.64
CA ALA A 107 -9.82 1.76 -23.51
C ALA A 107 -8.51 2.38 -22.99
N ASN A 108 -8.45 2.81 -21.72
CA ASN A 108 -7.19 3.24 -21.10
C ASN A 108 -6.34 2.02 -20.70
N PRO A 109 -5.13 1.85 -21.26
CA PRO A 109 -4.31 0.67 -21.03
C PRO A 109 -3.61 0.67 -19.66
N ALA A 110 -3.81 1.69 -18.82
CA ALA A 110 -3.29 1.68 -17.47
C ALA A 110 -4.16 0.84 -16.52
N LEU A 111 -5.47 0.73 -16.77
CA LEU A 111 -6.37 -0.05 -15.91
C LEU A 111 -6.12 -1.55 -16.08
N MET A 112 -5.50 -2.19 -15.08
CA MET A 112 -5.17 -3.61 -15.11
C MET A 112 -6.07 -4.46 -14.21
N VAL A 113 -6.45 -3.93 -13.06
CA VAL A 113 -7.20 -4.65 -12.02
C VAL A 113 -8.30 -3.76 -11.51
N VAL A 114 -9.51 -4.32 -11.35
CA VAL A 114 -10.56 -3.76 -10.51
C VAL A 114 -10.79 -4.69 -9.34
N SER A 115 -10.92 -4.15 -8.12
CA SER A 115 -11.38 -4.93 -6.98
C SER A 115 -12.72 -4.45 -6.47
N GLY A 116 -13.57 -5.37 -5.99
CA GLY A 116 -14.90 -5.02 -5.48
C GLY A 116 -14.92 -4.09 -4.25
N GLY A 117 -13.81 -3.98 -3.51
CA GLY A 117 -13.66 -3.01 -2.43
C GLY A 117 -12.43 -3.23 -1.56
N SER A 118 -12.12 -2.23 -0.73
CA SER A 118 -11.06 -2.26 0.28
C SER A 118 -11.55 -2.91 1.58
N GLU A 119 -10.96 -4.04 1.94
CA GLU A 119 -11.17 -4.78 3.19
C GLU A 119 -12.63 -5.18 3.48
N THR A 120 -13.49 -5.13 2.47
CA THR A 120 -14.91 -5.44 2.57
C THR A 120 -15.12 -6.90 3.01
N GLN A 121 -14.32 -7.84 2.48
CA GLN A 121 -14.38 -9.25 2.91
C GLN A 121 -13.52 -9.55 4.16
N GLN A 122 -12.62 -8.64 4.55
CA GLN A 122 -11.75 -8.85 5.72
C GLN A 122 -12.52 -8.76 7.03
N GLN A 123 -13.42 -7.78 7.18
CA GLN A 123 -14.22 -7.61 8.39
C GLN A 123 -15.06 -8.86 8.74
N PRO A 124 -15.90 -9.41 7.84
CA PRO A 124 -16.70 -10.58 8.16
C PRO A 124 -15.84 -11.83 8.43
N THR A 125 -14.69 -11.99 7.75
CA THR A 125 -13.69 -13.02 8.10
C THR A 125 -13.19 -12.85 9.54
N MET A 126 -12.83 -11.63 9.96
CA MET A 126 -12.33 -11.36 11.31
C MET A 126 -13.39 -11.51 12.41
N LEU A 127 -14.66 -11.33 12.06
CA LEU A 127 -15.79 -11.63 12.94
C LEU A 127 -16.08 -13.14 13.07
N GLY A 128 -15.41 -13.97 12.27
CA GLY A 128 -15.55 -15.43 12.30
C GLY A 128 -16.83 -15.93 11.64
N LEU A 129 -17.39 -15.18 10.69
CA LEU A 129 -18.55 -15.62 9.92
C LEU A 129 -18.20 -16.81 9.02
N ALA A 130 -19.17 -17.67 8.72
CA ALA A 130 -18.98 -18.78 7.78
C ALA A 130 -18.81 -18.24 6.35
N ALA A 131 -18.11 -18.96 5.47
CA ALA A 131 -17.82 -18.51 4.10
C ALA A 131 -19.08 -18.10 3.31
N GLU A 132 -20.20 -18.79 3.52
CA GLU A 132 -21.49 -18.47 2.91
C GLU A 132 -22.09 -17.13 3.39
N ASP A 133 -21.85 -16.77 4.65
CA ASP A 133 -22.30 -15.51 5.25
C ASP A 133 -21.36 -14.33 4.94
N GLN A 134 -20.18 -14.60 4.38
CA GLN A 134 -19.23 -13.57 3.93
C GLN A 134 -19.52 -13.11 2.49
N ARG A 135 -20.46 -13.76 1.78
CA ARG A 135 -20.77 -13.48 0.38
C ARG A 135 -21.58 -12.20 0.25
N MET A 136 -21.23 -11.39 -0.74
CA MET A 136 -21.86 -10.11 -1.00
C MET A 136 -22.21 -10.02 -2.48
N ASP A 137 -23.49 -9.92 -2.82
CA ASP A 137 -23.96 -9.91 -4.22
C ASP A 137 -23.34 -8.76 -5.04
N MET A 138 -23.07 -7.62 -4.38
CA MET A 138 -22.34 -6.50 -4.97
C MET A 138 -20.97 -6.92 -5.54
N LEU A 139 -20.21 -7.71 -4.77
CA LEU A 139 -18.85 -8.13 -5.11
C LEU A 139 -18.85 -9.42 -5.96
N ASP A 140 -19.82 -10.31 -5.75
CA ASP A 140 -19.86 -11.63 -6.38
C ASP A 140 -20.58 -11.63 -7.73
N THR A 141 -21.49 -10.67 -7.97
CA THR A 141 -22.35 -10.64 -9.16
C THR A 141 -22.34 -9.27 -9.83
N ILE A 142 -22.77 -8.21 -9.13
CA ILE A 142 -23.09 -6.92 -9.75
C ILE A 142 -21.86 -6.25 -10.37
N VAL A 143 -20.77 -6.09 -9.61
CA VAL A 143 -19.52 -5.51 -10.12
C VAL A 143 -18.89 -6.39 -11.22
N PRO A 144 -18.72 -7.71 -11.04
CA PRO A 144 -18.24 -8.59 -12.11
C PRO A 144 -19.03 -8.50 -13.41
N ASP A 145 -20.36 -8.53 -13.35
CA ASP A 145 -21.23 -8.49 -14.52
C ASP A 145 -21.12 -7.15 -15.25
N PHE A 146 -21.03 -6.04 -14.50
CA PHE A 146 -20.77 -4.72 -15.05
C PHE A 146 -19.43 -4.67 -15.80
N LEU A 147 -18.37 -5.19 -15.19
CA LEU A 147 -17.04 -5.22 -15.81
C LEU A 147 -17.01 -6.12 -17.05
N ALA A 148 -17.69 -7.27 -17.03
CA ALA A 148 -17.77 -8.16 -18.18
C ALA A 148 -18.45 -7.50 -19.40
N ASP A 149 -19.45 -6.64 -19.17
CA ASP A 149 -20.11 -5.88 -20.24
C ASP A 149 -19.27 -4.68 -20.72
N ARG A 150 -18.70 -3.91 -19.78
CA ARG A 150 -18.14 -2.59 -20.08
C ARG A 150 -16.61 -2.55 -20.20
N LEU A 151 -15.91 -3.41 -19.46
CA LEU A 151 -14.45 -3.45 -19.34
C LEU A 151 -13.92 -4.92 -19.35
N PRO A 152 -14.23 -5.72 -20.39
CA PRO A 152 -14.07 -7.18 -20.38
C PRO A 152 -12.63 -7.69 -20.25
N ASP A 153 -11.63 -6.86 -20.56
CA ASP A 153 -10.22 -7.24 -20.52
C ASP A 153 -9.53 -6.93 -19.17
N VAL A 154 -10.28 -6.35 -18.21
CA VAL A 154 -9.74 -5.96 -16.90
C VAL A 154 -9.88 -7.12 -15.91
N ALA A 155 -8.81 -7.43 -15.16
CA ALA A 155 -8.86 -8.48 -14.15
C ALA A 155 -9.73 -8.03 -12.96
N TYR A 156 -10.56 -8.93 -12.45
CA TYR A 156 -11.38 -8.67 -11.26
C TYR A 156 -10.92 -9.50 -10.06
N VAL A 157 -10.89 -8.87 -8.88
CA VAL A 157 -10.78 -9.56 -7.59
C VAL A 157 -11.91 -9.11 -6.65
N THR A 158 -12.50 -10.03 -5.88
CA THR A 158 -13.69 -9.73 -5.08
C THR A 158 -13.46 -8.64 -4.04
N SER A 159 -12.31 -8.66 -3.38
CA SER A 159 -11.88 -7.64 -2.41
C SER A 159 -10.36 -7.65 -2.27
N SER A 160 -9.81 -6.59 -1.67
CA SER A 160 -8.44 -6.56 -1.19
C SER A 160 -8.47 -6.41 0.34
N PRO A 161 -8.13 -7.46 1.12
CA PRO A 161 -7.64 -8.78 0.68
C PRO A 161 -8.76 -9.74 0.25
N SER A 162 -8.38 -10.84 -0.42
CA SER A 162 -9.28 -11.92 -0.82
C SER A 162 -8.56 -13.28 -0.93
N SER A 163 -9.28 -14.37 -0.68
CA SER A 163 -8.78 -15.74 -0.79
C SER A 163 -9.28 -16.40 -2.08
N SER A 164 -8.55 -17.40 -2.57
CA SER A 164 -8.99 -18.19 -3.73
C SER A 164 -10.02 -19.27 -3.36
N THR A 165 -10.16 -19.60 -2.07
CA THR A 165 -11.13 -20.58 -1.57
C THR A 165 -12.43 -19.95 -1.04
N GLY A 166 -12.42 -18.65 -0.73
CA GLY A 166 -13.53 -17.94 -0.12
C GLY A 166 -13.69 -18.15 1.40
N GLU A 167 -12.76 -18.84 2.05
CA GLU A 167 -12.88 -19.17 3.49
C GLU A 167 -12.20 -18.16 4.41
N LEU A 168 -10.91 -17.89 4.16
CA LEU A 168 -10.07 -17.07 5.03
C LEU A 168 -9.43 -15.95 4.21
N HIS A 169 -10.17 -14.88 3.94
CA HIS A 169 -9.71 -13.76 3.11
C HIS A 169 -8.47 -13.04 3.69
N THR A 170 -8.18 -13.21 4.99
CA THR A 170 -6.99 -12.66 5.66
C THR A 170 -5.75 -13.56 5.53
N HIS A 171 -5.85 -14.72 4.88
CA HIS A 171 -4.72 -15.64 4.76
C HIS A 171 -3.68 -15.13 3.76
N VAL A 172 -2.53 -14.66 4.26
CA VAL A 172 -1.50 -14.05 3.41
C VAL A 172 -0.89 -15.01 2.37
N GLY A 173 -0.97 -16.32 2.60
CA GLY A 173 -0.46 -17.38 1.72
C GLY A 173 -1.39 -17.77 0.58
N ASP A 174 -2.55 -17.11 0.44
CA ASP A 174 -3.54 -17.39 -0.60
C ASP A 174 -4.14 -16.11 -1.16
N GLY A 175 -4.28 -16.04 -2.50
CA GLY A 175 -4.95 -14.92 -3.16
C GLY A 175 -4.22 -13.57 -3.02
N ILE A 176 -4.98 -12.55 -2.62
CA ILE A 176 -4.55 -11.16 -2.40
C ILE A 176 -4.50 -10.90 -0.90
N ALA A 177 -3.37 -10.41 -0.40
CA ALA A 177 -3.12 -10.21 1.01
C ALA A 177 -2.94 -8.74 1.39
N HIS A 178 -3.34 -8.39 2.61
CA HIS A 178 -2.81 -7.25 3.35
C HIS A 178 -1.77 -7.79 4.35
N TYR A 179 -0.49 -7.59 4.08
CA TYR A 179 0.61 -8.12 4.90
C TYR A 179 1.17 -7.04 5.83
N PHE A 180 0.71 -7.03 7.08
CA PHE A 180 1.24 -6.16 8.13
C PHE A 180 2.05 -6.91 9.19
N GLY A 181 2.49 -8.14 8.89
CA GLY A 181 3.31 -8.97 9.78
C GLY A 181 4.54 -8.21 10.26
N VAL A 182 5.46 -7.94 9.33
CA VAL A 182 6.53 -6.95 9.53
C VAL A 182 5.94 -5.55 9.39
N GLY A 183 6.06 -4.73 10.44
CA GLY A 183 5.32 -3.48 10.60
C GLY A 183 4.27 -3.63 11.70
N GLY A 184 3.00 -3.42 11.37
CA GLY A 184 1.89 -3.32 12.35
C GLY A 184 1.78 -4.45 13.38
N TYR A 185 2.14 -5.69 13.06
CA TYR A 185 2.06 -6.85 13.97
C TYR A 185 3.38 -7.26 14.63
N LEU A 186 4.44 -6.45 14.49
CA LEU A 186 5.73 -6.63 15.18
C LEU A 186 6.38 -8.01 14.96
N ARG A 187 6.12 -8.65 13.81
CA ARG A 187 6.79 -9.91 13.46
C ARG A 187 8.26 -9.63 13.15
N PRO A 188 9.18 -10.55 13.46
CA PRO A 188 10.59 -10.39 13.12
C PRO A 188 10.78 -10.32 11.60
N LEU A 189 11.84 -9.67 11.11
CA LEU A 189 12.12 -9.55 9.66
C LEU A 189 12.15 -10.91 8.95
N SER A 190 12.55 -11.98 9.63
CA SER A 190 12.53 -13.35 9.09
C SER A 190 11.13 -13.82 8.67
N ASP A 191 10.06 -13.23 9.20
CA ASP A 191 8.67 -13.55 8.85
C ASP A 191 8.35 -13.28 7.38
N ILE A 192 9.00 -12.27 6.76
CA ILE A 192 8.91 -11.99 5.32
C ILE A 192 9.21 -13.24 4.47
N ARG A 193 10.13 -14.08 4.95
CA ARG A 193 10.56 -15.31 4.26
C ARG A 193 9.59 -16.46 4.46
N THR A 194 8.96 -16.55 5.62
CA THR A 194 8.18 -17.72 6.05
C THR A 194 6.68 -17.54 5.91
N ALA A 195 6.19 -16.30 5.81
CA ALA A 195 4.76 -15.99 5.70
C ALA A 195 4.11 -16.53 4.41
N GLY A 196 4.90 -16.77 3.35
CA GLY A 196 4.41 -17.36 2.10
C GLY A 196 3.53 -16.42 1.27
N VAL A 197 3.69 -15.10 1.44
CA VAL A 197 2.89 -14.06 0.76
C VAL A 197 2.83 -14.29 -0.75
N ARG A 198 1.62 -14.32 -1.32
CA ARG A 198 1.39 -14.53 -2.77
C ARG A 198 1.30 -13.23 -3.56
N PHE A 199 0.59 -12.24 -3.00
CA PHE A 199 0.54 -10.88 -3.51
C PHE A 199 0.15 -9.98 -2.34
N ALA A 200 0.94 -8.96 -2.00
CA ALA A 200 0.58 -7.99 -0.97
C ALA A 200 -0.01 -6.73 -1.63
N ALA A 201 -1.32 -6.53 -1.54
CA ALA A 201 -1.98 -5.31 -2.01
C ALA A 201 -1.85 -4.13 -1.02
N GLU A 202 -1.48 -4.45 0.23
CA GLU A 202 -0.95 -3.51 1.22
C GLU A 202 0.14 -4.21 2.04
N CYS A 203 1.23 -3.52 2.35
CA CYS A 203 2.26 -4.04 3.24
C CYS A 203 3.14 -2.95 3.84
N LEU A 204 3.99 -3.36 4.80
CA LEU A 204 5.06 -2.55 5.38
C LEU A 204 4.56 -1.22 5.97
N ALA A 205 3.49 -1.30 6.75
CA ALA A 205 2.97 -0.15 7.48
C ALA A 205 3.95 0.25 8.61
N PHE A 206 4.66 1.35 8.40
CA PHE A 206 5.61 1.95 9.35
C PHE A 206 5.35 3.44 9.50
N SER A 207 5.63 4.03 10.67
CA SER A 207 5.74 5.49 10.80
C SER A 207 7.08 5.93 10.22
N VAL A 208 7.09 6.46 8.99
CA VAL A 208 8.29 6.82 8.25
C VAL A 208 8.71 8.25 8.58
N PRO A 209 9.85 8.49 9.27
CA PRO A 209 10.32 9.84 9.52
C PRO A 209 10.61 10.58 8.21
N PRO A 210 10.20 11.86 8.08
CA PRO A 210 10.56 12.68 6.93
C PRO A 210 12.07 13.00 6.97
N GLU A 211 12.63 13.46 5.86
CA GLU A 211 14.05 13.85 5.79
C GLU A 211 14.35 15.04 6.71
N ARG A 212 15.60 15.16 7.18
CA ARG A 212 16.02 16.20 8.14
C ARG A 212 15.58 17.61 7.74
N ALA A 213 15.76 17.97 6.47
CA ALA A 213 15.36 19.29 5.96
C ALA A 213 13.86 19.58 6.12
N GLN A 214 13.01 18.55 6.04
CA GLN A 214 11.57 18.67 6.22
C GLN A 214 11.20 18.70 7.71
N VAL A 215 11.92 17.95 8.55
CA VAL A 215 11.80 18.06 10.01
C VAL A 215 12.11 19.50 10.45
N ASP A 216 13.23 20.06 10.01
CA ASP A 216 13.63 21.43 10.34
C ASP A 216 12.62 22.46 9.80
N ARG A 217 12.13 22.27 8.57
CA ARG A 217 11.16 23.18 7.95
C ARG A 217 9.82 23.24 8.68
N PHE A 218 9.27 22.09 9.08
CA PHE A 218 7.91 22.00 9.63
C PHE A 218 7.86 22.05 11.15
N PHE A 219 8.92 21.60 11.82
CA PHE A 219 8.95 21.48 13.29
C PHE A 219 10.09 22.26 13.94
N GLY A 220 11.03 22.81 13.16
CA GLY A 220 12.18 23.57 13.65
C GLY A 220 13.29 22.73 14.26
N SER A 221 13.01 21.49 14.69
CA SER A 221 13.98 20.57 15.28
C SER A 221 13.43 19.14 15.37
N ALA A 222 14.30 18.13 15.25
CA ALA A 222 13.99 16.74 15.57
C ALA A 222 13.56 16.51 17.04
N ALA A 223 13.83 17.46 17.94
CA ALA A 223 13.45 17.38 19.35
C ALA A 223 11.93 17.25 19.59
N VAL A 224 11.08 17.53 18.59
CA VAL A 224 9.63 17.30 18.67
C VAL A 224 9.25 15.81 18.62
N ALA A 225 10.15 14.97 18.12
CA ALA A 225 9.85 13.57 17.81
C ALA A 225 9.43 12.79 19.06
N GLY A 226 8.33 12.04 18.91
CA GLY A 226 7.77 11.15 19.90
C GLY A 226 7.17 11.75 21.17
N HIS A 227 6.93 13.05 21.22
CA HIS A 227 6.14 13.62 22.33
C HIS A 227 5.33 14.85 21.93
N HIS A 228 5.83 15.67 21.00
CA HIS A 228 5.15 16.92 20.67
C HIS A 228 3.79 16.64 20.03
N PRO A 229 2.69 17.32 20.44
CA PRO A 229 1.35 17.04 19.92
C PRO A 229 1.24 17.14 18.40
N GLU A 230 1.88 18.14 17.78
CA GLU A 230 1.85 18.29 16.33
C GLU A 230 2.56 17.13 15.62
N TRP A 231 3.70 16.67 16.14
CA TRP A 231 4.38 15.48 15.60
C TRP A 231 3.50 14.24 15.73
N LYS A 232 2.95 13.99 16.94
CA LYS A 232 2.12 12.82 17.22
C LYS A 232 0.81 12.82 16.45
N SER A 233 0.27 13.99 16.07
CA SER A 233 -0.93 14.07 15.22
C SER A 233 -0.72 13.53 13.80
N ALA A 234 0.53 13.54 13.31
CA ALA A 234 0.89 12.98 12.01
C ALA A 234 1.37 11.52 12.09
N VAL A 235 1.60 10.98 13.30
CA VAL A 235 1.95 9.57 13.48
C VAL A 235 0.69 8.73 13.39
N PRO A 236 0.63 7.75 12.48
CA PRO A 236 -0.55 6.93 12.31
C PRO A 236 -0.83 6.05 13.53
N ARG A 237 -2.11 5.80 13.80
CA ARG A 237 -2.54 4.94 14.92
C ARG A 237 -3.94 4.38 14.71
N ASP A 238 -4.17 3.21 15.27
CA ASP A 238 -5.52 2.64 15.33
C ASP A 238 -6.40 3.43 16.30
N ARG A 239 -7.70 3.50 16.00
CA ARG A 239 -8.64 4.22 16.85
C ARG A 239 -8.71 3.55 18.22
N GLY A 240 -8.31 4.28 19.26
CA GLY A 240 -8.36 3.83 20.64
C GLY A 240 -7.14 2.99 21.09
N SER A 241 -6.13 2.81 20.24
CA SER A 241 -4.88 2.16 20.64
C SER A 241 -4.08 3.01 21.62
N SER A 242 -3.45 2.36 22.61
CA SER A 242 -2.50 3.00 23.53
C SER A 242 -1.10 3.20 22.92
N TRP A 243 -0.87 2.64 21.74
CA TRP A 243 0.36 2.70 20.96
C TRP A 243 0.09 3.35 19.61
N ASP A 244 1.13 3.67 18.86
CA ASP A 244 1.06 4.13 17.48
C ASP A 244 2.23 3.61 16.63
N PHE A 245 2.23 3.92 15.34
CA PHE A 245 3.21 3.33 14.40
C PHE A 245 4.65 3.80 14.64
N GLU A 246 4.88 4.78 15.51
CA GLU A 246 6.21 5.13 15.99
C GLU A 246 6.70 4.15 17.07
N ASP A 247 5.84 3.66 17.95
CA ASP A 247 6.17 2.55 18.86
C ASP A 247 6.54 1.28 18.06
N VAL A 248 5.86 1.06 16.94
CA VAL A 248 6.18 -0.01 15.98
C VAL A 248 7.59 0.18 15.43
N ARG A 249 7.91 1.37 14.90
CA ARG A 249 9.26 1.66 14.40
C ARG A 249 10.33 1.45 15.49
N ASP A 250 10.07 1.94 16.70
CA ASP A 250 10.97 1.83 17.85
C ASP A 250 11.23 0.37 18.25
N HIS A 251 10.21 -0.50 18.15
CA HIS A 251 10.39 -1.94 18.32
C HIS A 251 11.44 -2.50 17.35
N TYR A 252 11.37 -2.13 16.06
CA TYR A 252 12.33 -2.60 15.06
C TYR A 252 13.71 -1.99 15.25
N VAL A 253 13.82 -0.69 15.57
CA VAL A 253 15.11 -0.06 15.89
C VAL A 253 15.82 -0.85 17.00
N ARG A 254 15.08 -1.23 18.05
CA ARG A 254 15.63 -2.02 19.15
C ARG A 254 16.06 -3.42 18.73
N THR A 255 15.23 -4.13 17.98
CA THR A 255 15.49 -5.54 17.64
C THR A 255 16.54 -5.71 16.55
N VAL A 256 16.64 -4.77 15.60
CA VAL A 256 17.59 -4.82 14.48
C VAL A 256 18.96 -4.26 14.88
N PHE A 257 18.99 -3.11 15.56
CA PHE A 257 20.26 -2.43 15.88
C PHE A 257 20.76 -2.65 17.32
N GLY A 258 19.95 -3.27 18.19
CA GLY A 258 20.35 -3.56 19.57
C GLY A 258 20.49 -2.33 20.46
N VAL A 259 19.83 -1.22 20.09
CA VAL A 259 19.89 0.06 20.81
C VAL A 259 18.54 0.41 21.46
N ASP A 260 18.53 1.24 22.50
CA ASP A 260 17.27 1.72 23.07
C ASP A 260 16.84 3.06 22.44
N PRO A 261 15.79 3.08 21.59
CA PRO A 261 15.32 4.31 20.94
C PRO A 261 14.96 5.41 21.94
N HIS A 262 14.47 5.06 23.13
CA HIS A 262 14.14 6.06 24.15
C HIS A 262 15.38 6.82 24.66
N LEU A 263 16.47 6.09 24.91
CA LEU A 263 17.73 6.69 25.37
C LEU A 263 18.37 7.54 24.27
N ILE A 264 18.41 7.02 23.03
CA ILE A 264 18.95 7.76 21.89
C ILE A 264 18.17 9.05 21.70
N ARG A 265 16.83 9.01 21.68
CA ARG A 265 16.01 10.20 21.48
C ARG A 265 16.25 11.30 22.52
N ARG A 266 16.56 10.91 23.76
CA ARG A 266 16.87 11.84 24.85
C ARG A 266 18.25 12.51 24.67
N GLU A 267 19.22 11.80 24.11
CA GLU A 267 20.59 12.26 23.95
C GLU A 267 20.80 12.99 22.61
N ASP A 268 20.27 12.42 21.53
CA ASP A 268 20.33 12.92 20.15
C ASP A 268 19.04 12.53 19.40
N ALA A 269 18.12 13.49 19.33
CA ALA A 269 16.82 13.30 18.68
C ALA A 269 16.93 13.07 17.16
N GLU A 270 17.98 13.57 16.51
CA GLU A 270 18.15 13.37 15.07
C GLU A 270 18.75 11.99 14.79
N LEU A 271 19.70 11.53 15.61
CA LEU A 271 20.17 10.15 15.54
C LEU A 271 19.02 9.14 15.76
N TYR A 272 18.08 9.46 16.64
CA TYR A 272 16.85 8.67 16.81
C TYR A 272 16.05 8.55 15.51
N LEU A 273 15.86 9.67 14.79
CA LEU A 273 15.17 9.65 13.50
C LEU A 273 16.00 8.92 12.43
N ASP A 274 17.32 9.05 12.43
CA ASP A 274 18.21 8.33 11.52
C ASP A 274 18.13 6.80 11.70
N TYR A 275 18.12 6.31 12.94
CA TYR A 275 17.84 4.89 13.20
C TYR A 275 16.44 4.49 12.73
N GLY A 276 15.44 5.35 12.93
CA GLY A 276 14.09 5.13 12.45
C GLY A 276 14.00 5.01 10.93
N ARG A 277 14.70 5.88 10.19
CA ARG A 277 14.81 5.83 8.72
C ARG A 277 15.54 4.55 8.27
N ALA A 278 16.65 4.23 8.92
CA ALA A 278 17.48 3.08 8.59
C ALA A 278 16.72 1.75 8.76
N VAL A 279 16.00 1.56 9.87
CA VAL A 279 15.30 0.28 10.08
C VAL A 279 14.18 0.02 9.08
N ILE A 280 13.53 1.09 8.61
CA ILE A 280 12.49 1.00 7.59
C ILE A 280 13.13 0.64 6.23
N VAL A 281 14.31 1.19 5.93
CA VAL A 281 15.09 0.77 4.75
C VAL A 281 15.43 -0.71 4.82
N GLU A 282 15.92 -1.22 5.96
CA GLU A 282 16.19 -2.65 6.15
C GLU A 282 14.95 -3.53 5.90
N ALA A 283 13.79 -3.12 6.44
CA ALA A 283 12.54 -3.84 6.24
C ALA A 283 12.09 -3.86 4.75
N PHE A 284 12.23 -2.73 4.04
CA PHE A 284 11.90 -2.63 2.62
C PHE A 284 12.85 -3.46 1.75
N GLU A 285 14.16 -3.40 2.02
CA GLU A 285 15.16 -4.17 1.26
C GLU A 285 15.01 -5.68 1.49
N GLU A 286 14.75 -6.14 2.72
CA GLU A 286 14.47 -7.55 3.01
C GLU A 286 13.17 -8.00 2.32
N ALA A 287 12.09 -7.20 2.39
CA ALA A 287 10.81 -7.53 1.80
C ALA A 287 10.87 -7.65 0.27
N PHE A 288 11.27 -6.57 -0.42
CA PHE A 288 11.33 -6.56 -1.88
C PHE A 288 12.48 -7.44 -2.41
N GLY A 289 13.60 -7.53 -1.68
CA GLY A 289 14.69 -8.45 -2.02
C GLY A 289 14.29 -9.92 -1.89
N ARG A 290 13.38 -10.28 -0.97
CA ARG A 290 12.88 -11.65 -0.86
C ARG A 290 11.76 -11.93 -1.87
N TRP A 291 10.75 -11.08 -1.91
CA TRP A 291 9.53 -11.35 -2.69
C TRP A 291 9.75 -11.28 -4.19
N ARG A 292 10.68 -10.45 -4.69
CA ARG A 292 10.99 -10.43 -6.13
C ARG A 292 11.63 -11.72 -6.66
N ARG A 293 12.10 -12.61 -5.80
CA ARG A 293 12.74 -13.87 -6.23
C ARG A 293 11.70 -14.81 -6.80
N ALA A 294 12.02 -15.49 -7.90
CA ALA A 294 11.15 -16.50 -8.48
C ALA A 294 10.76 -17.61 -7.49
N SER A 295 11.64 -17.94 -6.53
CA SER A 295 11.40 -18.95 -5.51
C SER A 295 10.45 -18.51 -4.38
N SER A 296 10.14 -17.21 -4.26
CA SER A 296 9.24 -16.71 -3.21
C SER A 296 7.79 -17.12 -3.46
N GLY A 297 7.40 -17.29 -4.72
CA GLY A 297 6.00 -17.46 -5.13
C GLY A 297 5.16 -16.18 -5.02
N CYS A 298 5.76 -15.04 -4.63
CA CYS A 298 5.13 -13.74 -4.55
C CYS A 298 5.18 -13.04 -5.92
N ALA A 299 4.05 -12.52 -6.37
CA ALA A 299 3.90 -11.86 -7.67
C ALA A 299 3.75 -10.34 -7.56
N GLY A 300 3.69 -9.78 -6.35
CA GLY A 300 3.68 -8.33 -6.20
C GLY A 300 3.55 -7.87 -4.75
N ALA A 301 3.97 -6.64 -4.53
CA ALA A 301 3.87 -5.95 -3.24
C ALA A 301 3.63 -4.46 -3.45
N LEU A 302 2.56 -3.96 -2.83
CA LEU A 302 2.14 -2.56 -2.81
C LEU A 302 2.21 -2.07 -1.35
N VAL A 303 3.00 -1.03 -1.09
CA VAL A 303 3.20 -0.48 0.26
C VAL A 303 2.04 0.43 0.68
N LEU A 304 1.72 0.43 1.97
CA LEU A 304 0.84 1.41 2.60
C LEU A 304 1.72 2.50 3.21
N THR A 305 1.85 3.71 2.65
CA THR A 305 1.22 4.26 1.42
C THR A 305 2.28 4.97 0.58
N LEU A 306 1.93 5.49 -0.60
CA LEU A 306 2.87 6.24 -1.44
C LEU A 306 3.17 7.64 -0.89
N ARG A 307 2.17 8.33 -0.32
CA ARG A 307 2.30 9.74 0.10
C ARG A 307 1.56 10.03 1.39
N ASP A 308 2.18 10.84 2.26
CA ASP A 308 1.50 11.40 3.44
C ASP A 308 0.51 12.51 3.08
N THR A 309 -0.52 12.67 3.91
CA THR A 309 -1.49 13.78 3.77
C THR A 309 -1.15 15.00 4.62
N VAL A 310 -0.30 14.85 5.64
CA VAL A 310 0.13 15.93 6.54
C VAL A 310 1.63 15.85 6.85
N PRO A 311 2.32 16.97 7.12
CA PRO A 311 3.73 16.94 7.50
C PRO A 311 3.96 16.14 8.78
N GLY A 312 4.89 15.17 8.75
CA GLY A 312 5.30 14.39 9.91
C GLY A 312 5.71 12.96 9.55
N ALA A 313 5.68 12.07 10.54
CA ALA A 313 6.07 10.68 10.38
C ALA A 313 4.89 9.76 10.03
N GLY A 314 4.22 10.05 8.91
CA GLY A 314 3.15 9.21 8.35
C GLY A 314 3.66 7.92 7.69
N TRP A 315 2.76 7.17 7.05
CA TRP A 315 3.07 5.91 6.35
C TRP A 315 3.75 6.09 4.99
N GLY A 316 3.70 7.29 4.41
CA GLY A 316 4.11 7.57 3.04
C GLY A 316 5.60 7.37 2.79
N ILE A 317 5.95 6.81 1.64
CA ILE A 317 7.35 6.82 1.13
C ILE A 317 7.78 8.20 0.65
N THR A 318 6.83 9.10 0.36
CA THR A 318 7.04 10.54 0.22
C THR A 318 6.27 11.30 1.30
N ASP A 319 6.79 12.46 1.71
CA ASP A 319 6.09 13.33 2.65
C ASP A 319 4.90 14.07 2.01
N ALA A 320 4.19 14.86 2.81
CA ALA A 320 3.00 15.61 2.36
C ALA A 320 3.29 16.69 1.31
N THR A 321 4.55 17.07 1.10
CA THR A 321 4.99 17.96 0.01
C THR A 321 5.43 17.22 -1.24
N GLY A 322 5.47 15.89 -1.20
CA GLY A 322 6.03 15.04 -2.26
C GLY A 322 7.55 14.88 -2.17
N ALA A 323 8.21 15.28 -1.08
CA ALA A 323 9.63 15.02 -0.93
C ALA A 323 9.87 13.52 -0.62
N PRO A 324 10.83 12.85 -1.28
CA PRO A 324 11.16 11.47 -0.99
C PRO A 324 11.61 11.29 0.46
N LYS A 325 11.17 10.21 1.11
CA LYS A 325 11.70 9.73 2.39
C LYS A 325 12.58 8.50 2.17
N ALA A 326 13.37 8.12 3.18
CA ALA A 326 14.25 6.95 3.16
C ALA A 326 13.75 5.68 2.40
N PRO A 327 12.53 5.13 2.64
CA PRO A 327 12.06 3.94 1.94
C PRO A 327 11.85 4.11 0.42
N PHE A 328 11.66 5.35 -0.06
CA PHE A 328 11.61 5.64 -1.50
C PHE A 328 12.86 5.13 -2.21
N TYR A 329 14.03 5.40 -1.63
CA TYR A 329 15.31 5.01 -2.22
C TYR A 329 15.56 3.50 -2.10
N ALA A 330 15.07 2.87 -1.02
CA ALA A 330 15.10 1.42 -0.87
C ALA A 330 14.26 0.74 -1.96
N LEU A 331 13.04 1.23 -2.19
CA LEU A 331 12.17 0.75 -3.25
C LEU A 331 12.78 0.98 -4.64
N ALA A 332 13.44 2.12 -4.87
CA ALA A 332 14.13 2.39 -6.14
C ALA A 332 15.24 1.37 -6.43
N ARG A 333 16.10 1.08 -5.44
CA ARG A 333 17.16 0.06 -5.56
C ARG A 333 16.57 -1.33 -5.76
N ALA A 334 15.62 -1.71 -4.90
CA ALA A 334 14.95 -3.00 -4.97
C ALA A 334 14.02 -3.12 -6.19
N GLY A 335 13.69 -2.02 -6.85
CA GLY A 335 12.88 -1.93 -8.07
C GLY A 335 13.71 -1.85 -9.35
N ALA A 336 15.05 -1.85 -9.27
CA ALA A 336 15.88 -1.84 -10.46
C ALA A 336 15.56 -3.04 -11.39
N PRO A 337 15.55 -2.85 -12.73
CA PRO A 337 15.31 -3.94 -13.69
C PRO A 337 16.22 -5.15 -13.46
N THR A 338 17.46 -4.88 -13.06
CA THR A 338 18.41 -5.89 -12.57
C THR A 338 18.88 -5.46 -11.18
N ALA A 339 18.74 -6.35 -10.20
CA ALA A 339 19.21 -6.13 -8.84
C ALA A 339 20.07 -7.30 -8.39
N VAL A 340 21.18 -7.01 -7.72
CA VAL A 340 22.00 -8.00 -7.03
C VAL A 340 21.60 -7.97 -5.57
N LEU A 341 21.20 -9.12 -5.03
CA LEU A 341 20.69 -9.24 -3.68
C LEU A 341 21.62 -10.15 -2.89
N LEU A 342 22.14 -9.63 -1.77
CA LEU A 342 22.85 -10.43 -0.79
C LEU A 342 21.82 -10.94 0.21
N CYS A 343 21.80 -12.25 0.38
CA CYS A 343 20.69 -12.92 1.03
C CYS A 343 21.26 -13.93 1.99
N ASP A 344 20.80 -13.93 3.24
CA ASP A 344 21.11 -15.00 4.18
C ASP A 344 19.98 -16.04 4.11
N ASN A 345 20.19 -17.12 3.35
CA ASN A 345 19.29 -18.28 3.39
C ASN A 345 19.75 -19.32 4.43
N GLY A 346 20.57 -18.93 5.40
CA GLY A 346 21.17 -19.84 6.36
C GLY A 346 22.06 -20.87 5.66
N LEU A 347 21.79 -22.15 5.92
CA LEU A 347 22.58 -23.25 5.33
C LEU A 347 22.29 -23.48 3.84
N ASP A 348 21.23 -22.87 3.29
CA ASP A 348 20.83 -23.02 1.89
C ASP A 348 21.46 -21.95 0.96
N GLY A 349 22.35 -21.10 1.48
CA GLY A 349 23.09 -20.06 0.73
C GLY A 349 22.33 -18.76 0.61
#